data_AF-A0A7J0GWY9-F1
#
_entry.id   AF-A0A7J0GWY9-F1
#
_cell.length_a   1.000
_cell.length_b   1.000
_cell.length_c   1.000
_cell.angle_alpha   90.00
_cell.angle_beta   90.00
_cell.angle_gamma   90.00
#
_symmetry.space_group_name_H-M   'P 1'
#
loop_
_entity.id
_entity.type
_entity.pdbx_description
1 polymer ?
#
loop_
_entity_poly.entity_id
_entity_poly.type
_entity_poly.pdbx_seq_one_letter_code
_entity_poly.pdbx_strand_id
1 'polypeptide(L)'
;MDATETSSSSDSHIDDGDDIPINGNKISDELRESQIENASLIAELEALRQSYQKLEAKSSVAEERLSLLEKQKDEALKHNLELLKAIRVFSEQLVSLKSVKECLVRVIEGLDEGKVGIFVDECEEISGEKELDEELRAFFGEVKVVSKLASTMEVKLGEYQETRKKVRRELENSVVSLTEENRDINSLLRIALVEKEAVEKSLNKLKGNSEQKRVAILQIAEKGLQKVGFGFMMGTGANEPAADNSGANSGNKSDGSECEEEVESLASAVERIMKNLRLEITQLRRSLEESRNAFPTVREAYLLKSPEMEKTLSSLQQPTRVSPGSVIKWSNRARWKSSGMEKTSVTPIWTRHRAPAHRSRDLDLSFLVAVAIAVARCRLRCSSPSPSPSPSLIDFSRWSDTERLQSLTEKQAQNIAENALYVKELENREMMLIQNVEELLLEIKETEEEVARWWETCELEVDSGKNVVEERDKVVSILKQELEKTKAALDISNSKLKLKEELAAAAMAAQAAAERSLQLADSRASGLHGRIEELTRQLEEADSKERTRRKVRHICWPWIALKASPPNGTNTRARNFKWMIPEMQALLH
;
A
#
# COMPACT_ATOMS: atom_id res chain seq x y z
N MET A 1 85.86 -14.68 -12.68
CA MET A 1 86.82 -15.73 -12.29
C MET A 1 86.68 -16.85 -13.29
N ASP A 2 87.64 -17.00 -14.18
CA ASP A 2 88.16 -18.29 -14.62
C ASP A 2 89.54 -18.03 -15.25
N ALA A 3 90.54 -18.84 -14.90
CA ALA A 3 91.93 -18.61 -15.28
C ALA A 3 92.79 -19.87 -15.16
N THR A 4 93.36 -20.29 -16.29
CA THR A 4 94.43 -21.30 -16.46
C THR A 4 95.16 -20.89 -17.75
N GLU A 5 96.47 -20.62 -17.77
CA GLU A 5 97.59 -21.59 -17.87
C GLU A 5 97.61 -22.36 -19.21
N THR A 6 98.72 -22.63 -19.93
CA THR A 6 100.20 -22.43 -19.81
C THR A 6 100.83 -22.62 -21.23
N SER A 7 102.10 -22.32 -21.60
CA SER A 7 103.18 -21.43 -21.14
C SER A 7 104.38 -21.45 -22.15
N SER A 8 105.32 -20.49 -22.09
CA SER A 8 106.63 -20.42 -22.80
C SER A 8 106.59 -20.15 -24.34
N SER A 9 107.64 -19.68 -25.03
CA SER A 9 109.04 -19.39 -24.63
C SER A 9 109.66 -18.23 -25.48
N SER A 10 110.86 -17.79 -25.05
CA SER A 10 111.96 -17.01 -25.69
C SER A 10 111.95 -16.79 -27.22
N ASP A 11 112.62 -15.78 -27.80
CA ASP A 11 113.91 -15.18 -27.40
C ASP A 11 114.07 -13.68 -27.79
N SER A 12 115.30 -13.17 -27.70
CA SER A 12 115.67 -11.77 -27.42
C SER A 12 116.24 -10.96 -28.59
N HIS A 13 116.16 -9.63 -28.47
CA HIS A 13 117.22 -8.74 -28.95
C HIS A 13 117.39 -7.54 -28.02
N ILE A 14 118.57 -6.92 -28.06
CA ILE A 14 119.01 -5.81 -27.19
C ILE A 14 119.10 -4.54 -28.04
N ASP A 15 118.79 -3.39 -27.44
CA ASP A 15 119.36 -2.10 -27.83
C ASP A 15 119.59 -1.26 -26.57
N ASP A 16 120.71 -0.53 -26.50
CA ASP A 16 121.20 0.14 -25.29
C ASP A 16 121.03 1.67 -25.39
N GLY A 17 120.58 2.33 -24.30
CA GLY A 17 120.53 3.80 -24.27
C GLY A 17 119.94 4.46 -23.02
N ASP A 18 120.76 5.33 -22.40
CA ASP A 18 120.42 6.40 -21.44
C ASP A 18 119.99 6.04 -20.00
N ASP A 19 121.00 5.72 -19.17
CA ASP A 19 120.93 5.74 -17.69
C ASP A 19 120.67 7.16 -17.13
N ILE A 20 119.40 7.53 -17.01
CA ILE A 20 118.97 8.53 -16.03
C ILE A 20 118.90 7.84 -14.66
N PRO A 21 119.53 8.36 -13.59
CA PRO A 21 119.52 7.72 -12.26
C PRO A 21 118.17 7.90 -11.55
N ILE A 22 117.15 7.23 -12.08
CA ILE A 22 115.84 7.09 -11.47
C ILE A 22 116.00 6.25 -10.21
N ASN A 23 115.72 6.84 -9.05
CA ASN A 23 115.81 6.16 -7.75
C ASN A 23 114.71 5.08 -7.63
N GLY A 24 114.99 3.88 -8.15
CA GLY A 24 114.03 2.78 -8.28
C GLY A 24 113.35 2.38 -6.97
N ASN A 25 114.04 2.55 -5.83
CA ASN A 25 113.45 2.33 -4.50
C ASN A 25 112.22 3.24 -4.27
N LYS A 26 112.28 4.51 -4.69
CA LYS A 26 111.19 5.47 -4.49
C LYS A 26 109.96 5.13 -5.35
N ILE A 27 110.17 4.76 -6.61
CA ILE A 27 109.06 4.31 -7.49
C ILE A 27 108.48 2.98 -7.00
N SER A 28 109.32 2.06 -6.49
CA SER A 28 108.85 0.80 -5.92
C SER A 28 108.06 0.98 -4.62
N ASP A 29 108.38 2.01 -3.81
CA ASP A 29 107.60 2.36 -2.62
C ASP A 29 106.29 3.07 -2.98
N GLU A 30 106.31 4.03 -3.91
CA GLU A 30 105.09 4.70 -4.42
C GLU A 30 104.13 3.69 -5.08
N LEU A 31 104.66 2.72 -5.84
CA LEU A 31 103.88 1.61 -6.41
C LEU A 31 103.30 0.70 -5.32
N ARG A 32 104.06 0.41 -4.26
CA ARG A 32 103.61 -0.43 -3.13
C ARG A 32 102.54 0.26 -2.29
N GLU A 33 102.67 1.58 -2.08
CA GLU A 33 101.66 2.40 -1.41
C GLU A 33 100.36 2.44 -2.23
N SER A 34 100.45 2.66 -3.54
CA SER A 34 99.29 2.60 -4.44
C SER A 34 98.66 1.19 -4.51
N GLN A 35 99.44 0.11 -4.42
CA GLN A 35 98.90 -1.25 -4.32
C GLN A 35 98.11 -1.49 -3.02
N ILE A 36 98.58 -0.94 -1.90
CA ILE A 36 97.87 -1.01 -0.61
C ILE A 36 96.59 -0.16 -0.65
N GLU A 37 96.64 1.04 -1.24
CA GLU A 37 95.47 1.90 -1.43
C GLU A 37 94.41 1.21 -2.33
N ASN A 38 94.82 0.64 -3.46
CA ASN A 38 93.93 -0.12 -4.34
C ASN A 38 93.31 -1.34 -3.61
N ALA A 39 94.08 -2.06 -2.80
CA ALA A 39 93.55 -3.17 -2.00
C ALA A 39 92.52 -2.70 -0.95
N SER A 40 92.74 -1.54 -0.34
CA SER A 40 91.78 -0.92 0.59
C SER A 40 90.49 -0.48 -0.12
N LEU A 41 90.61 0.15 -1.29
CA LEU A 41 89.47 0.57 -2.12
C LEU A 41 88.66 -0.62 -2.63
N ILE A 42 89.30 -1.74 -2.99
CA ILE A 42 88.62 -2.99 -3.33
C ILE A 42 87.81 -3.51 -2.15
N ALA A 43 88.38 -3.52 -0.93
CA ALA A 43 87.68 -3.95 0.28
C ALA A 43 86.47 -3.05 0.61
N GLU A 44 86.59 -1.72 0.44
CA GLU A 44 85.45 -0.80 0.58
C GLU A 44 84.36 -1.04 -0.48
N LEU A 45 84.73 -1.26 -1.75
CA LEU A 45 83.78 -1.56 -2.82
C LEU A 45 83.04 -2.88 -2.58
N GLU A 46 83.72 -3.91 -2.06
CA GLU A 46 83.09 -5.17 -1.68
C GLU A 46 82.16 -5.01 -0.48
N ALA A 47 82.56 -4.28 0.56
CA ALA A 47 81.70 -3.98 1.71
C ALA A 47 80.47 -3.16 1.30
N LEU A 48 80.63 -2.17 0.42
CA LEU A 48 79.54 -1.37 -0.12
C LEU A 48 78.58 -2.24 -0.95
N ARG A 49 79.09 -3.14 -1.79
CA ARG A 49 78.29 -4.10 -2.57
C ARG A 49 77.47 -5.04 -1.68
N GLN A 50 78.06 -5.57 -0.60
CA GLN A 50 77.35 -6.38 0.39
C GLN A 50 76.26 -5.56 1.10
N SER A 51 76.54 -4.28 1.41
CA SER A 51 75.55 -3.39 2.02
C SER A 51 74.37 -3.09 1.08
N TYR A 52 74.63 -2.93 -0.22
CA TYR A 52 73.61 -2.75 -1.26
C TYR A 52 72.73 -3.99 -1.40
N GLN A 53 73.31 -5.19 -1.54
CA GLN A 53 72.55 -6.45 -1.60
C GLN A 53 71.68 -6.66 -0.35
N LYS A 54 72.18 -6.26 0.82
CA LYS A 54 71.45 -6.29 2.10
C LYS A 54 70.36 -5.22 2.20
N LEU A 55 70.39 -4.17 1.38
CA LEU A 55 69.34 -3.16 1.25
C LEU A 55 68.29 -3.60 0.23
N GLU A 56 68.71 -4.14 -0.91
CA GLU A 56 67.89 -4.73 -1.97
C GLU A 56 67.01 -5.86 -1.42
N ALA A 57 67.59 -6.81 -0.69
CA ALA A 57 66.85 -7.88 0.01
C ALA A 57 65.96 -7.39 1.17
N LYS A 58 66.09 -6.14 1.62
CA LYS A 58 65.13 -5.50 2.54
C LYS A 58 64.02 -4.79 1.78
N SER A 59 64.29 -4.27 0.58
CA SER A 59 63.30 -3.65 -0.29
C SER A 59 62.26 -4.69 -0.72
N SER A 60 62.70 -5.83 -1.25
CA SER A 60 61.78 -6.92 -1.64
C SER A 60 60.89 -7.39 -0.49
N VAL A 61 61.46 -7.59 0.71
CA VAL A 61 60.69 -7.97 1.91
C VAL A 61 59.76 -6.85 2.40
N ALA A 62 60.03 -5.58 2.10
CA ALA A 62 59.12 -4.47 2.36
C ALA A 62 57.99 -4.40 1.32
N GLU A 63 58.30 -4.62 0.05
CA GLU A 63 57.35 -4.68 -1.07
C GLU A 63 56.36 -5.86 -0.91
N GLU A 64 56.85 -7.05 -0.54
CA GLU A 64 56.02 -8.20 -0.16
C GLU A 64 55.04 -7.85 0.97
N ARG A 65 55.52 -7.17 2.03
CA ARG A 65 54.67 -6.74 3.15
C ARG A 65 53.63 -5.70 2.75
N LEU A 66 53.97 -4.76 1.87
CA LEU A 66 53.02 -3.80 1.32
C LEU A 66 51.93 -4.51 0.52
N SER A 67 52.28 -5.49 -0.32
CA SER A 67 51.30 -6.28 -1.08
C SER A 67 50.34 -7.07 -0.18
N LEU A 68 50.83 -7.59 0.96
CA LEU A 68 50.01 -8.29 1.94
C LEU A 68 49.06 -7.34 2.69
N LEU A 69 49.54 -6.16 3.08
CA LEU A 69 48.73 -5.13 3.73
C LEU A 69 47.66 -4.57 2.80
N GLU A 70 47.98 -4.37 1.52
CA GLU A 70 47.02 -3.97 0.47
C GLU A 70 45.89 -5.01 0.36
N LYS A 71 46.23 -6.29 0.26
CA LYS A 71 45.26 -7.38 0.22
C LYS A 71 44.37 -7.41 1.47
N GLN A 72 44.95 -7.29 2.67
CA GLN A 72 44.18 -7.26 3.92
C GLN A 72 43.23 -6.05 3.99
N LYS A 73 43.68 -4.88 3.50
CA LYS A 73 42.87 -3.66 3.36
C LYS A 73 41.69 -3.89 2.41
N ASP A 74 41.90 -4.52 1.25
CA ASP A 74 40.82 -4.82 0.29
C ASP A 74 39.82 -5.88 0.82
N GLU A 75 40.30 -6.90 1.52
CA GLU A 75 39.43 -7.89 2.20
C GLU A 75 38.59 -7.24 3.31
N ALA A 76 39.16 -6.33 4.10
CA ALA A 76 38.44 -5.56 5.11
C ALA A 76 37.42 -4.57 4.50
N LEU A 77 37.78 -3.89 3.39
CA LEU A 77 36.85 -3.02 2.65
C LEU A 77 35.66 -3.81 2.09
N LYS A 78 35.88 -5.02 1.57
CA LYS A 78 34.80 -5.91 1.13
C LYS A 78 33.87 -6.29 2.28
N HIS A 79 34.42 -6.71 3.43
CA HIS A 79 33.64 -7.04 4.63
C HIS A 79 32.81 -5.85 5.12
N ASN A 80 33.40 -4.65 5.18
CA ASN A 80 32.71 -3.42 5.57
C ASN A 80 31.58 -3.05 4.59
N LEU A 81 31.77 -3.28 3.29
CA LEU A 81 30.72 -3.12 2.27
C LEU A 81 29.58 -4.14 2.42
N GLU A 82 29.86 -5.35 2.92
CA GLU A 82 28.85 -6.36 3.23
C GLU A 82 28.07 -6.01 4.51
N LEU A 83 28.74 -5.49 5.55
CA LEU A 83 28.12 -4.90 6.75
C LEU A 83 27.18 -3.73 6.39
N LEU A 84 27.63 -2.76 5.58
CA LEU A 84 26.80 -1.63 5.17
C LEU A 84 25.55 -2.05 4.37
N LYS A 85 25.65 -3.12 3.57
CA LYS A 85 24.48 -3.71 2.89
C LYS A 85 23.50 -4.34 3.89
N ALA A 86 24.01 -5.03 4.92
CA ALA A 86 23.18 -5.63 5.96
C ALA A 86 22.45 -4.56 6.80
N ILE A 87 23.17 -3.54 7.29
CA ILE A 87 22.59 -2.42 8.05
C ILE A 87 21.45 -1.76 7.26
N ARG A 88 21.68 -1.40 5.98
CA ARG A 88 20.64 -0.80 5.13
C ARG A 88 19.37 -1.66 5.03
N VAL A 89 19.51 -2.98 4.94
CA VAL A 89 18.38 -3.92 4.91
C VAL A 89 17.63 -3.94 6.24
N PHE A 90 18.33 -3.87 7.39
CA PHE A 90 17.67 -3.75 8.69
C PHE A 90 16.91 -2.43 8.83
N SER A 91 17.49 -1.29 8.44
CA SER A 91 16.80 0.01 8.47
C SER A 91 15.56 0.04 7.56
N GLU A 92 15.63 -0.56 6.36
CA GLU A 92 14.48 -0.73 5.45
C GLU A 92 13.36 -1.60 6.08
N GLN A 93 13.72 -2.66 6.81
CA GLN A 93 12.76 -3.51 7.52
C GLN A 93 12.18 -2.81 8.76
N LEU A 94 12.96 -2.00 9.49
CA LEU A 94 12.52 -1.24 10.66
C LEU A 94 11.43 -0.22 10.30
N VAL A 95 11.60 0.50 9.18
CA VAL A 95 10.56 1.39 8.63
C VAL A 95 9.30 0.60 8.22
N SER A 96 9.47 -0.61 7.69
CA SER A 96 8.35 -1.48 7.31
C SER A 96 7.56 -1.94 8.54
N LEU A 97 8.24 -2.40 9.59
CA LEU A 97 7.64 -2.79 10.88
C LEU A 97 6.87 -1.65 11.54
N LYS A 98 7.39 -0.42 11.54
CA LYS A 98 6.69 0.77 12.03
C LYS A 98 5.34 0.97 11.35
N SER A 99 5.28 0.85 10.02
CA SER A 99 4.01 0.95 9.28
C SER A 99 3.04 -0.23 9.54
N VAL A 100 3.56 -1.43 9.83
CA VAL A 100 2.73 -2.57 10.27
C VAL A 100 2.14 -2.32 11.66
N LYS A 101 2.94 -1.83 12.61
CA LYS A 101 2.48 -1.42 13.96
C LYS A 101 1.36 -0.39 13.87
N GLU A 102 1.56 0.69 13.14
CA GLU A 102 0.51 1.69 12.92
C GLU A 102 -0.77 1.11 12.29
N CYS A 103 -0.62 0.18 11.34
CA CYS A 103 -1.76 -0.48 10.71
C CYS A 103 -2.55 -1.31 11.71
N LEU A 104 -1.87 -2.10 12.54
CA LEU A 104 -2.47 -2.89 13.62
C LEU A 104 -3.14 -1.99 14.67
N VAL A 105 -2.52 -0.87 15.07
CA VAL A 105 -3.15 0.11 15.99
C VAL A 105 -4.47 0.60 15.41
N ARG A 106 -4.47 1.14 14.18
CA ARG A 106 -5.68 1.66 13.52
C ARG A 106 -6.78 0.61 13.37
N VAL A 107 -6.43 -0.66 13.16
CA VAL A 107 -7.41 -1.76 13.07
C VAL A 107 -7.99 -2.13 14.44
N ILE A 108 -7.18 -2.13 15.51
CA ILE A 108 -7.66 -2.44 16.86
C ILE A 108 -8.50 -1.27 17.43
N GLU A 109 -8.14 -0.02 17.12
CA GLU A 109 -8.96 1.16 17.41
C GLU A 109 -10.29 1.11 16.63
N GLY A 110 -10.26 0.73 15.36
CA GLY A 110 -11.46 0.56 14.53
C GLY A 110 -12.36 -0.62 14.90
N LEU A 111 -11.90 -1.52 15.78
CA LEU A 111 -12.69 -2.61 16.37
C LEU A 111 -13.25 -2.27 17.76
N ASP A 112 -12.83 -1.17 18.38
CA ASP A 112 -13.20 -0.80 19.74
C ASP A 112 -13.96 0.53 19.76
N GLU A 113 -15.29 0.44 19.69
CA GLU A 113 -16.19 1.60 19.82
C GLU A 113 -16.11 2.22 21.24
N GLY A 114 -15.50 1.52 22.21
CA GLY A 114 -15.13 2.04 23.52
C GLY A 114 -13.68 2.56 23.56
N LYS A 115 -13.46 3.76 24.11
CA LYS A 115 -12.10 4.30 24.32
C LYS A 115 -11.36 3.60 25.47
N VAL A 116 -10.91 2.37 25.26
CA VAL A 116 -9.85 1.75 26.07
C VAL A 116 -8.53 1.90 25.31
N GLY A 117 -7.79 2.96 25.64
CA GLY A 117 -6.49 3.22 25.03
C GLY A 117 -5.54 2.04 25.25
N ILE A 118 -4.96 1.52 24.17
CA ILE A 118 -4.06 0.36 24.22
C ILE A 118 -2.75 0.78 24.89
N PHE A 119 -2.68 0.64 26.20
CA PHE A 119 -1.44 0.85 26.94
C PHE A 119 -0.50 -0.33 26.66
N VAL A 120 0.26 -0.22 25.57
CA VAL A 120 1.33 -1.19 25.25
C VAL A 120 2.44 -0.97 26.26
N ASP A 121 2.33 -1.70 27.36
CA ASP A 121 3.30 -1.77 28.44
C ASP A 121 4.74 -1.89 27.89
N GLU A 122 5.55 -0.86 28.20
CA GLU A 122 6.96 -0.77 27.82
C GLU A 122 7.69 -1.96 28.44
N CYS A 123 8.29 -2.79 27.58
CA CYS A 123 8.60 -4.15 27.98
C CYS A 123 9.72 -4.21 29.04
N GLU A 124 9.57 -5.10 30.01
CA GLU A 124 10.68 -5.56 30.85
C GLU A 124 11.91 -5.87 29.97
N GLU A 125 13.07 -5.34 30.39
CA GLU A 125 14.36 -5.57 29.75
C GLU A 125 14.65 -7.08 29.72
N ILE A 126 14.94 -7.62 28.54
CA ILE A 126 15.44 -8.99 28.47
C ILE A 126 16.90 -8.95 28.91
N SER A 127 17.19 -9.65 30.02
CA SER A 127 18.52 -9.79 30.63
C SER A 127 19.53 -10.47 29.68
N GLY A 128 20.05 -9.70 28.72
CA GLY A 128 21.02 -10.13 27.72
C GLY A 128 21.36 -9.08 26.65
N GLU A 129 20.48 -8.13 26.35
CA GLU A 129 20.63 -7.22 25.18
C GLU A 129 21.71 -6.12 25.30
N LYS A 130 22.47 -6.05 26.40
CA LYS A 130 23.41 -4.95 26.69
C LYS A 130 24.61 -4.85 25.75
N GLU A 131 24.86 -5.89 24.96
CA GLU A 131 25.96 -5.97 23.97
C GLU A 131 25.47 -5.79 22.52
N LEU A 132 24.16 -5.59 22.30
CA LEU A 132 23.60 -5.27 20.99
C LEU A 132 23.57 -3.75 20.74
N ASP A 133 23.89 -3.39 19.50
CA ASP A 133 23.80 -2.03 18.96
C ASP A 133 22.39 -1.42 19.08
N GLU A 134 22.33 -0.09 19.17
CA GLU A 134 21.13 0.69 19.45
C GLU A 134 20.05 0.49 18.36
N GLU A 135 20.44 0.39 17.08
CA GLU A 135 19.49 0.18 15.96
C GLU A 135 18.94 -1.26 15.96
N LEU A 136 19.77 -2.26 16.28
CA LEU A 136 19.34 -3.64 16.44
C LEU A 136 18.38 -3.82 17.63
N ARG A 137 18.64 -3.14 18.75
CA ARG A 137 17.74 -3.15 19.92
C ARG A 137 16.40 -2.48 19.61
N ALA A 138 16.43 -1.34 18.91
CA ALA A 138 15.22 -0.67 18.43
C ALA A 138 14.42 -1.56 17.45
N PHE A 139 15.09 -2.34 16.60
CA PHE A 139 14.45 -3.31 15.71
C PHE A 139 13.72 -4.42 16.49
N PHE A 140 14.40 -5.11 17.41
CA PHE A 140 13.79 -6.20 18.19
C PHE A 140 12.68 -5.70 19.13
N GLY A 141 12.84 -4.52 19.73
CA GLY A 141 11.77 -3.86 20.49
C GLY A 141 10.52 -3.63 19.65
N GLU A 142 10.66 -3.14 18.42
CA GLU A 142 9.51 -2.90 17.53
C GLU A 142 8.87 -4.22 17.04
N VAL A 143 9.65 -5.27 16.77
CA VAL A 143 9.13 -6.61 16.50
C VAL A 143 8.32 -7.16 17.69
N LYS A 144 8.82 -7.00 18.92
CA LYS A 144 8.14 -7.42 20.17
C LYS A 144 6.80 -6.68 20.35
N VAL A 145 6.76 -5.39 20.05
CA VAL A 145 5.52 -4.58 20.06
C VAL A 145 4.55 -5.02 18.96
N VAL A 146 5.00 -5.20 17.73
CA VAL A 146 4.16 -5.70 16.61
C VAL A 146 3.57 -7.07 16.95
N SER A 147 4.33 -7.96 17.59
CA SER A 147 3.85 -9.28 18.04
C SER A 147 2.78 -9.18 19.13
N LYS A 148 3.02 -8.42 20.23
CA LYS A 148 2.00 -8.14 21.27
C LYS A 148 0.69 -7.62 20.66
N LEU A 149 0.83 -6.70 19.69
CA LEU A 149 -0.28 -6.01 19.06
C LEU A 149 -1.07 -6.92 18.09
N ALA A 150 -0.38 -7.78 17.34
CA ALA A 150 -1.01 -8.78 16.48
C ALA A 150 -1.88 -9.76 17.29
N SER A 151 -1.36 -10.33 18.39
CA SER A 151 -2.16 -11.20 19.26
C SER A 151 -3.34 -10.48 19.92
N THR A 152 -3.22 -9.18 20.20
CA THR A 152 -4.33 -8.34 20.68
C THR A 152 -5.41 -8.18 19.60
N MET A 153 -5.03 -8.00 18.34
CA MET A 153 -5.95 -7.96 17.20
C MET A 153 -6.66 -9.32 16.99
N GLU A 154 -5.94 -10.44 17.10
CA GLU A 154 -6.52 -11.78 16.96
C GLU A 154 -7.64 -12.03 17.98
N VAL A 155 -7.44 -11.65 19.25
CA VAL A 155 -8.45 -11.77 20.32
C VAL A 155 -9.69 -10.92 20.00
N LYS A 156 -9.54 -9.59 19.80
CA LYS A 156 -10.70 -8.71 19.51
C LYS A 156 -11.43 -9.09 18.22
N LEU A 157 -10.70 -9.56 17.19
CA LEU A 157 -11.31 -10.04 15.95
C LEU A 157 -12.13 -11.32 16.18
N GLY A 158 -11.69 -12.21 17.09
CA GLY A 158 -12.46 -13.38 17.53
C GLY A 158 -13.75 -12.98 18.23
N GLU A 159 -13.68 -12.05 19.19
CA GLU A 159 -14.82 -11.51 19.93
C GLU A 159 -15.85 -10.86 18.99
N TYR A 160 -15.41 -9.97 18.10
CA TYR A 160 -16.26 -9.33 17.08
C TYR A 160 -16.91 -10.34 16.13
N GLN A 161 -16.18 -11.40 15.74
CA GLN A 161 -16.78 -12.48 14.94
C GLN A 161 -17.86 -13.25 15.71
N GLU A 162 -17.69 -13.46 17.02
CA GLU A 162 -18.67 -14.21 17.83
C GLU A 162 -19.92 -13.40 18.13
N THR A 163 -19.80 -12.10 18.43
CA THR A 163 -20.97 -11.21 18.55
C THR A 163 -21.72 -11.10 17.22
N ARG A 164 -21.00 -10.96 16.08
CA ARG A 164 -21.60 -10.98 14.74
C ARG A 164 -22.28 -12.31 14.38
N LYS A 165 -21.75 -13.46 14.84
CA LYS A 165 -22.41 -14.78 14.73
C LYS A 165 -23.67 -14.86 15.60
N LYS A 166 -23.67 -14.25 16.79
CA LYS A 166 -24.83 -14.21 17.69
C LYS A 166 -25.96 -13.38 17.08
N VAL A 167 -25.69 -12.13 16.70
CA VAL A 167 -26.68 -11.22 16.08
C VAL A 167 -27.26 -11.82 14.80
N ARG A 168 -26.44 -12.52 14.00
CA ARG A 168 -26.95 -13.24 12.82
C ARG A 168 -27.96 -14.33 13.19
N ARG A 169 -27.65 -15.19 14.17
CA ARG A 169 -28.57 -16.24 14.64
C ARG A 169 -29.86 -15.67 15.21
N GLU A 170 -29.79 -14.54 15.92
CA GLU A 170 -30.96 -13.84 16.46
C GLU A 170 -31.85 -13.28 15.33
N LEU A 171 -31.25 -12.71 14.28
CA LEU A 171 -31.96 -12.26 13.09
C LEU A 171 -32.53 -13.42 12.26
N GLU A 172 -31.78 -14.51 12.07
CA GLU A 172 -32.22 -15.73 11.39
C GLU A 172 -33.44 -16.35 12.10
N ASN A 173 -33.40 -16.46 13.44
CA ASN A 173 -34.54 -16.92 14.25
C ASN A 173 -35.75 -15.98 14.12
N SER A 174 -35.53 -14.66 14.15
CA SER A 174 -36.60 -13.66 13.98
C SER A 174 -37.26 -13.74 12.60
N VAL A 175 -36.47 -13.94 11.54
CA VAL A 175 -37.00 -14.16 10.18
C VAL A 175 -37.81 -15.45 10.10
N VAL A 176 -37.37 -16.54 10.72
CA VAL A 176 -38.15 -17.80 10.77
C VAL A 176 -39.51 -17.58 11.47
N SER A 177 -39.53 -17.00 12.68
CA SER A 177 -40.78 -16.66 13.40
C SER A 177 -41.72 -15.84 12.53
N LEU A 178 -41.21 -14.77 11.91
CA LEU A 178 -42.00 -13.91 11.03
C LEU A 178 -42.51 -14.65 9.78
N THR A 179 -41.79 -15.64 9.24
CA THR A 179 -42.32 -16.47 8.14
C THR A 179 -43.38 -17.48 8.57
N GLU A 180 -43.32 -17.97 9.81
CA GLU A 180 -44.35 -18.84 10.40
C GLU A 180 -45.62 -18.04 10.73
N GLU A 181 -45.48 -16.87 11.37
CA GLU A 181 -46.57 -15.92 11.62
C GLU A 181 -47.26 -15.50 10.32
N ASN A 182 -46.49 -15.17 9.26
CA ASN A 182 -47.06 -14.86 7.95
C ASN A 182 -47.76 -16.06 7.30
N ARG A 183 -47.30 -17.30 7.54
CA ARG A 183 -47.96 -18.53 7.07
C ARG A 183 -49.31 -18.72 7.75
N ASP A 184 -49.38 -18.50 9.06
CA ASP A 184 -50.60 -18.66 9.84
C ASP A 184 -51.62 -17.56 9.55
N ILE A 185 -51.18 -16.30 9.38
CA ILE A 185 -52.03 -15.21 8.88
C ILE A 185 -52.60 -15.56 7.49
N ASN A 186 -51.79 -16.08 6.57
CA ASN A 186 -52.26 -16.54 5.26
C ASN A 186 -53.24 -17.73 5.35
N SER A 187 -53.08 -18.61 6.34
CA SER A 187 -54.02 -19.70 6.63
C SER A 187 -55.37 -19.17 7.10
N LEU A 188 -55.36 -18.27 8.10
CA LEU A 188 -56.56 -17.61 8.63
C LEU A 188 -57.30 -16.81 7.57
N LEU A 189 -56.59 -16.07 6.71
CA LEU A 189 -57.19 -15.34 5.60
C LEU A 189 -57.88 -16.28 4.59
N ARG A 190 -57.29 -17.44 4.26
CA ARG A 190 -57.93 -18.45 3.40
C ARG A 190 -59.18 -19.04 4.03
N ILE A 191 -59.14 -19.37 5.33
CA ILE A 191 -60.30 -19.87 6.08
C ILE A 191 -61.43 -18.82 6.08
N ALA A 192 -61.10 -17.56 6.39
CA ALA A 192 -62.06 -16.47 6.41
C ALA A 192 -62.68 -16.19 5.04
N LEU A 193 -61.92 -16.28 3.94
CA LEU A 193 -62.42 -16.13 2.57
C LEU A 193 -63.35 -17.28 2.16
N VAL A 194 -62.96 -18.54 2.44
CA VAL A 194 -63.80 -19.71 2.15
C VAL A 194 -65.11 -19.67 2.96
N GLU A 195 -65.05 -19.29 4.23
CA GLU A 195 -66.26 -19.16 5.05
C GLU A 195 -67.12 -17.98 4.56
N LYS A 196 -66.52 -16.83 4.20
CA LYS A 196 -67.25 -15.70 3.59
C LYS A 196 -67.99 -16.14 2.32
N GLU A 197 -67.34 -16.87 1.42
CA GLU A 197 -67.99 -17.43 0.23
C GLU A 197 -69.14 -18.38 0.59
N ALA A 198 -69.00 -19.19 1.64
CA ALA A 198 -70.07 -20.06 2.13
C ALA A 198 -71.24 -19.26 2.73
N VAL A 199 -70.96 -18.18 3.47
CA VAL A 199 -71.96 -17.20 3.93
C VAL A 199 -72.72 -16.61 2.74
N GLU A 200 -72.04 -16.05 1.75
CA GLU A 200 -72.66 -15.43 0.57
C GLU A 200 -73.49 -16.45 -0.24
N LYS A 201 -72.97 -17.67 -0.46
CA LYS A 201 -73.68 -18.77 -1.14
C LYS A 201 -74.89 -19.30 -0.35
N SER A 202 -74.93 -19.11 0.97
CA SER A 202 -76.10 -19.45 1.81
C SER A 202 -77.11 -18.30 1.88
N LEU A 203 -76.64 -17.05 1.96
CA LEU A 203 -77.46 -15.83 1.96
C LEU A 203 -78.24 -15.69 0.65
N ASN A 204 -77.60 -15.96 -0.48
CA ASN A 204 -78.21 -15.91 -1.81
C ASN A 204 -79.33 -16.96 -2.02
N LYS A 205 -79.43 -17.98 -1.16
CA LYS A 205 -80.53 -18.96 -1.17
C LYS A 205 -81.75 -18.48 -0.35
N LEU A 206 -81.59 -17.50 0.55
CA LEU A 206 -82.64 -17.00 1.43
C LEU A 206 -83.51 -15.92 0.76
N LYS A 207 -84.28 -16.29 -0.27
CA LYS A 207 -85.25 -15.39 -0.92
C LYS A 207 -86.61 -15.37 -0.18
N GLY A 208 -86.61 -14.81 1.04
CA GLY A 208 -87.79 -14.72 1.91
C GLY A 208 -87.79 -13.51 2.88
N ASN A 209 -88.73 -13.52 3.83
CA ASN A 209 -89.05 -12.42 4.77
C ASN A 209 -87.91 -12.05 5.75
N SER A 210 -88.04 -10.87 6.36
CA SER A 210 -87.07 -10.22 7.26
C SER A 210 -86.64 -11.06 8.46
N GLU A 211 -87.60 -11.66 9.16
CA GLU A 211 -87.37 -12.40 10.40
C GLU A 211 -86.49 -13.62 10.20
N GLN A 212 -86.84 -14.52 9.25
CA GLN A 212 -86.02 -15.71 8.97
C GLN A 212 -84.62 -15.33 8.49
N LYS A 213 -84.47 -14.25 7.72
CA LYS A 213 -83.15 -13.73 7.31
C LYS A 213 -82.31 -13.33 8.52
N ARG A 214 -82.86 -12.55 9.46
CA ARG A 214 -82.13 -12.11 10.66
C ARG A 214 -81.62 -13.29 11.49
N VAL A 215 -82.46 -14.29 11.74
CA VAL A 215 -82.08 -15.47 12.55
C VAL A 215 -81.01 -16.31 11.82
N ALA A 216 -81.16 -16.53 10.52
CA ALA A 216 -80.17 -17.26 9.74
C ALA A 216 -78.82 -16.54 9.69
N ILE A 217 -78.81 -15.22 9.45
CA ILE A 217 -77.58 -14.41 9.42
C ILE A 217 -76.83 -14.49 10.76
N LEU A 218 -77.54 -14.45 11.89
CA LEU A 218 -76.92 -14.60 13.22
C LEU A 218 -76.29 -15.99 13.41
N GLN A 219 -77.00 -17.07 13.09
CA GLN A 219 -76.47 -18.44 13.20
C GLN A 219 -75.29 -18.71 12.25
N ILE A 220 -75.28 -18.07 11.08
CA ILE A 220 -74.17 -18.15 10.12
C ILE A 220 -72.95 -17.37 10.64
N ALA A 221 -73.15 -16.16 11.17
CA ALA A 221 -72.09 -15.37 11.79
C ALA A 221 -71.48 -16.07 13.02
N GLU A 222 -72.30 -16.66 13.88
CA GLU A 222 -71.89 -17.44 15.06
C GLU A 222 -70.98 -18.63 14.68
N LYS A 223 -71.38 -19.42 13.67
CA LYS A 223 -70.58 -20.54 13.16
C LYS A 223 -69.28 -20.10 12.48
N GLY A 224 -69.32 -18.97 11.76
CA GLY A 224 -68.12 -18.37 11.18
C GLY A 224 -67.12 -17.94 12.26
N LEU A 225 -67.60 -17.30 13.33
CA LEU A 225 -66.78 -16.85 14.46
C LEU A 225 -66.10 -18.02 15.19
N GLN A 226 -66.83 -19.13 15.38
CA GLN A 226 -66.28 -20.35 15.99
C GLN A 226 -65.15 -20.95 15.15
N LYS A 227 -65.29 -21.02 13.83
CA LYS A 227 -64.26 -21.58 12.92
C LYS A 227 -62.97 -20.77 12.87
N VAL A 228 -63.03 -19.45 13.02
CA VAL A 228 -61.83 -18.58 13.08
C VAL A 228 -61.24 -18.45 14.49
N GLY A 229 -61.59 -19.35 15.41
CA GLY A 229 -61.03 -19.41 16.77
C GLY A 229 -61.62 -18.43 17.78
N PHE A 230 -62.59 -17.60 17.39
CA PHE A 230 -63.25 -16.62 18.27
C PHE A 230 -64.48 -17.20 19.02
N GLY A 231 -64.59 -18.53 19.10
CA GLY A 231 -65.62 -19.20 19.90
C GLY A 231 -65.28 -19.20 21.40
N PHE A 232 -66.19 -18.70 22.24
CA PHE A 232 -66.12 -18.87 23.69
C PHE A 232 -66.06 -20.37 24.05
N MET A 233 -65.17 -20.75 24.96
CA MET A 233 -65.04 -22.14 25.42
C MET A 233 -66.25 -22.58 26.26
N MET A 234 -67.32 -23.03 25.61
CA MET A 234 -68.37 -23.83 26.25
C MET A 234 -68.34 -25.24 25.67
N GLY A 235 -67.73 -26.17 26.39
CA GLY A 235 -67.35 -27.48 25.86
C GLY A 235 -68.55 -28.37 25.52
N THR A 236 -68.62 -28.84 24.27
CA THR A 236 -69.40 -30.02 23.85
C THR A 236 -68.64 -30.65 22.68
N GLY A 237 -68.43 -31.96 22.72
CA GLY A 237 -67.57 -32.66 21.76
C GLY A 237 -68.31 -33.39 20.65
N ALA A 238 -67.50 -34.13 19.87
CA ALA A 238 -67.84 -35.11 18.84
C ALA A 238 -68.11 -34.60 17.40
N ASN A 239 -67.56 -35.42 16.49
CA ASN A 239 -67.90 -35.62 15.07
C ASN A 239 -67.42 -34.58 14.03
N GLU A 240 -66.39 -34.99 13.29
CA GLU A 240 -66.32 -34.77 11.85
C GLU A 240 -67.61 -35.25 11.16
N PRO A 241 -67.90 -34.74 9.94
CA PRO A 241 -67.66 -35.64 8.83
C PRO A 241 -66.96 -34.98 7.63
N ALA A 242 -66.14 -35.76 6.94
CA ALA A 242 -65.70 -35.44 5.59
C ALA A 242 -66.89 -35.52 4.61
N ALA A 243 -66.86 -34.68 3.57
CA ALA A 243 -67.81 -34.73 2.46
C ALA A 243 -67.16 -34.21 1.17
N ASP A 244 -66.69 -35.13 0.33
CA ASP A 244 -66.34 -34.81 -1.05
C ASP A 244 -67.58 -34.35 -1.83
N ASN A 245 -67.38 -33.44 -2.79
CA ASN A 245 -67.76 -33.68 -4.19
C ASN A 245 -67.30 -32.55 -5.12
N SER A 246 -66.79 -32.94 -6.28
CA SER A 246 -66.59 -32.05 -7.42
C SER A 246 -67.88 -31.94 -8.25
N GLY A 247 -68.13 -30.77 -8.83
CA GLY A 247 -69.31 -30.50 -9.67
C GLY A 247 -69.05 -29.28 -10.55
N ALA A 248 -69.54 -29.29 -11.80
CA ALA A 248 -68.90 -28.51 -12.87
C ALA A 248 -69.82 -27.54 -13.64
N ASN A 249 -69.20 -26.42 -14.05
CA ASN A 249 -69.36 -25.71 -15.33
C ASN A 249 -70.59 -24.79 -15.59
N SER A 250 -70.27 -23.67 -16.27
CA SER A 250 -71.12 -22.82 -17.14
C SER A 250 -72.21 -21.93 -16.49
N GLY A 251 -72.47 -20.72 -17.04
CA GLY A 251 -73.71 -20.03 -16.63
C GLY A 251 -74.10 -18.61 -17.11
N ASN A 252 -73.23 -17.72 -17.59
CA ASN A 252 -73.56 -16.38 -18.16
C ASN A 252 -74.22 -15.27 -17.28
N LYS A 253 -73.72 -14.02 -17.46
CA LYS A 253 -74.42 -12.71 -17.36
C LYS A 253 -75.00 -12.25 -16.00
N SER A 254 -74.96 -10.97 -15.59
CA SER A 254 -74.41 -9.74 -16.21
C SER A 254 -74.34 -8.58 -15.18
N ASP A 255 -73.56 -7.55 -15.52
CA ASP A 255 -73.60 -6.15 -15.06
C ASP A 255 -73.42 -5.84 -13.56
N GLY A 256 -72.26 -5.27 -13.22
CA GLY A 256 -71.82 -5.01 -11.84
C GLY A 256 -70.77 -3.90 -11.66
N SER A 257 -70.90 -2.79 -12.38
CA SER A 257 -70.36 -1.45 -12.02
C SER A 257 -68.83 -1.27 -11.85
N GLU A 258 -68.19 -0.72 -12.88
CA GLU A 258 -67.17 0.37 -12.81
C GLU A 258 -65.88 0.19 -11.95
N CYS A 259 -65.64 -0.97 -11.32
CA CYS A 259 -64.50 -1.16 -10.39
C CYS A 259 -63.24 -1.79 -11.02
N GLU A 260 -63.31 -2.34 -12.24
CA GLU A 260 -62.21 -3.16 -12.80
C GLU A 260 -61.23 -2.36 -13.68
N GLU A 261 -61.67 -1.31 -14.37
CA GLU A 261 -60.84 -0.58 -15.36
C GLU A 261 -59.62 0.14 -14.72
N GLU A 262 -59.75 0.68 -13.50
CA GLU A 262 -58.60 1.22 -12.76
C GLU A 262 -57.63 0.12 -12.29
N VAL A 263 -58.13 -1.07 -11.94
CA VAL A 263 -57.32 -2.20 -11.48
C VAL A 263 -56.56 -2.83 -12.66
N GLU A 264 -57.19 -2.97 -13.82
CA GLU A 264 -56.53 -3.40 -15.06
C GLU A 264 -55.53 -2.35 -15.55
N SER A 265 -55.85 -1.06 -15.44
CA SER A 265 -54.92 0.04 -15.76
C SER A 265 -53.69 0.03 -14.85
N LEU A 266 -53.88 -0.15 -13.53
CA LEU A 266 -52.79 -0.27 -12.56
C LEU A 266 -51.97 -1.55 -12.76
N ALA A 267 -52.61 -2.69 -13.00
CA ALA A 267 -51.92 -3.94 -13.31
C ALA A 267 -51.10 -3.82 -14.61
N SER A 268 -51.66 -3.21 -15.65
CA SER A 268 -50.96 -2.89 -16.91
C SER A 268 -49.80 -1.92 -16.70
N ALA A 269 -49.93 -0.93 -15.81
CA ALA A 269 -48.83 -0.02 -15.46
C ALA A 269 -47.70 -0.74 -14.71
N VAL A 270 -48.03 -1.55 -13.69
CA VAL A 270 -47.07 -2.35 -12.93
C VAL A 270 -46.37 -3.38 -13.82
N GLU A 271 -47.11 -4.10 -14.67
CA GLU A 271 -46.53 -5.09 -15.58
C GLU A 271 -45.59 -4.42 -16.61
N ARG A 272 -45.93 -3.22 -17.09
CA ARG A 272 -45.09 -2.40 -17.99
C ARG A 272 -43.82 -1.92 -17.30
N ILE A 273 -43.90 -1.49 -16.05
CA ILE A 273 -42.73 -1.13 -15.22
C ILE A 273 -41.85 -2.37 -15.00
N MET A 274 -42.43 -3.52 -14.65
CA MET A 274 -41.70 -4.78 -14.48
C MET A 274 -41.04 -5.27 -15.77
N LYS A 275 -41.68 -5.08 -16.93
CA LYS A 275 -41.10 -5.36 -18.26
C LYS A 275 -39.91 -4.43 -18.55
N ASN A 276 -40.04 -3.13 -18.30
CA ASN A 276 -38.93 -2.17 -18.46
C ASN A 276 -37.74 -2.52 -17.54
N LEU A 277 -37.96 -2.75 -16.24
CA LEU A 277 -36.89 -3.10 -15.30
C LEU A 277 -36.17 -4.41 -15.69
N ARG A 278 -36.89 -5.40 -16.24
CA ARG A 278 -36.28 -6.64 -16.77
C ARG A 278 -35.41 -6.38 -18.01
N LEU A 279 -35.83 -5.47 -18.90
CA LEU A 279 -35.06 -5.04 -20.06
C LEU A 279 -33.81 -4.25 -19.64
N GLU A 280 -33.95 -3.32 -18.69
CA GLU A 280 -32.84 -2.54 -18.14
C GLU A 280 -31.81 -3.44 -17.44
N ILE A 281 -32.23 -4.38 -16.60
CA ILE A 281 -31.34 -5.37 -15.97
C ILE A 281 -30.61 -6.22 -17.01
N THR A 282 -31.25 -6.60 -18.12
CA THR A 282 -30.57 -7.36 -19.18
C THR A 282 -29.66 -6.51 -20.06
N GLN A 283 -29.97 -5.22 -20.24
CA GLN A 283 -29.11 -4.25 -20.94
C GLN A 283 -27.87 -3.89 -20.11
N LEU A 284 -28.03 -3.64 -18.81
CA LEU A 284 -26.92 -3.42 -17.86
C LEU A 284 -26.03 -4.65 -17.74
N ARG A 285 -26.60 -5.86 -17.71
CA ARG A 285 -25.81 -7.11 -17.76
C ARG A 285 -25.02 -7.24 -19.05
N ARG A 286 -25.63 -6.90 -20.21
CA ARG A 286 -24.92 -6.92 -21.50
C ARG A 286 -23.78 -5.89 -21.54
N SER A 287 -24.02 -4.66 -21.08
CA SER A 287 -23.00 -3.61 -21.03
C SER A 287 -21.85 -3.94 -20.06
N LEU A 288 -22.15 -4.55 -18.91
CA LEU A 288 -21.13 -5.08 -18.01
C LEU A 288 -20.31 -6.18 -18.69
N GLU A 289 -20.95 -7.09 -19.42
CA GLU A 289 -20.26 -8.17 -20.12
C GLU A 289 -19.45 -7.67 -21.32
N GLU A 290 -19.96 -6.68 -22.08
CA GLU A 290 -19.20 -5.96 -23.12
C GLU A 290 -17.96 -5.28 -22.53
N SER A 291 -18.08 -4.62 -21.36
CA SER A 291 -16.93 -4.01 -20.67
C SER A 291 -15.90 -5.06 -20.23
N ARG A 292 -16.36 -6.22 -19.74
CA ARG A 292 -15.50 -7.35 -19.35
C ARG A 292 -14.80 -8.00 -20.53
N ASN A 293 -15.42 -8.04 -21.70
CA ASN A 293 -14.83 -8.60 -22.92
C ASN A 293 -13.96 -7.59 -23.68
N ALA A 294 -14.11 -6.28 -23.44
CA ALA A 294 -13.17 -5.27 -23.93
C ALA A 294 -11.80 -5.35 -23.20
N PHE A 295 -11.78 -5.69 -21.90
CA PHE A 295 -10.55 -5.85 -21.12
C PHE A 295 -9.53 -6.85 -21.70
N PRO A 296 -9.89 -8.10 -22.07
CA PRO A 296 -8.98 -9.02 -22.74
C PRO A 296 -8.57 -8.52 -24.13
N THR A 297 -9.46 -7.92 -24.94
CA THR A 297 -9.06 -7.39 -26.26
C THR A 297 -8.00 -6.30 -26.18
N VAL A 298 -8.08 -5.40 -25.18
CA VAL A 298 -7.02 -4.41 -24.92
C VAL A 298 -5.73 -5.11 -24.47
N ARG A 299 -5.81 -6.09 -23.57
CA ARG A 299 -4.63 -6.86 -23.12
C ARG A 299 -3.98 -7.65 -24.26
N GLU A 300 -4.77 -8.27 -25.14
CA GLU A 300 -4.28 -8.95 -26.34
C GLU A 300 -3.65 -7.97 -27.32
N ALA A 301 -4.22 -6.79 -27.53
CA ALA A 301 -3.61 -5.76 -28.39
C ALA A 301 -2.25 -5.27 -27.87
N TYR A 302 -2.03 -5.26 -26.56
CA TYR A 302 -0.69 -5.03 -25.98
C TYR A 302 0.23 -6.25 -26.15
N LEU A 303 -0.26 -7.46 -25.92
CA LEU A 303 0.53 -8.70 -26.04
C LEU A 303 0.91 -9.04 -27.49
N LEU A 304 0.09 -8.70 -28.48
CA LEU A 304 0.34 -8.98 -29.91
C LEU A 304 1.40 -8.05 -30.52
N LYS A 305 1.56 -6.84 -29.98
CA LYS A 305 2.63 -5.90 -30.38
C LYS A 305 4.02 -6.30 -29.85
N SER A 306 4.07 -7.00 -28.71
CA SER A 306 5.33 -7.45 -28.11
C SER A 306 6.18 -8.33 -29.05
N PRO A 307 5.67 -9.41 -29.68
CA PRO A 307 6.46 -10.24 -30.59
C PRO A 307 6.76 -9.59 -31.94
N GLU A 308 6.10 -8.50 -32.32
CA GLU A 308 6.50 -7.70 -33.49
C GLU A 308 7.74 -6.85 -33.17
N MET A 309 7.79 -6.25 -31.98
CA MET A 309 8.97 -5.54 -31.46
C MET A 309 10.16 -6.51 -31.22
N GLU A 310 9.91 -7.71 -30.69
CA GLU A 310 10.96 -8.72 -30.54
C GLU A 310 11.49 -9.22 -31.90
N LYS A 311 10.66 -9.25 -32.95
CA LYS A 311 11.12 -9.59 -34.31
C LYS A 311 12.00 -8.51 -34.94
N THR A 312 11.69 -7.23 -34.74
CA THR A 312 12.56 -6.15 -35.24
C THR A 312 13.90 -6.14 -34.50
N LEU A 313 13.90 -6.31 -33.18
CA LEU A 313 15.13 -6.49 -32.38
C LEU A 313 15.93 -7.73 -32.82
N SER A 314 15.26 -8.86 -33.02
CA SER A 314 15.90 -10.11 -33.49
C SER A 314 16.52 -9.99 -34.89
N SER A 315 16.06 -9.06 -35.73
CA SER A 315 16.62 -8.85 -37.07
C SER A 315 17.92 -8.03 -37.08
N LEU A 316 18.20 -7.24 -36.04
CA LEU A 316 19.48 -6.53 -35.90
C LEU A 316 20.59 -7.43 -35.30
N GLN A 317 20.24 -8.55 -34.65
CA GLN A 317 21.19 -9.37 -33.90
C GLN A 317 21.68 -10.59 -34.71
N GLN A 318 22.58 -10.39 -35.68
CA GLN A 318 23.45 -11.47 -36.18
C GLN A 318 24.91 -11.32 -35.70
N PRO A 319 25.64 -12.43 -35.45
CA PRO A 319 26.72 -12.40 -34.47
C PRO A 319 28.13 -12.33 -35.06
N THR A 320 28.90 -11.31 -34.65
CA THR A 320 30.37 -11.40 -34.61
C THR A 320 30.79 -12.20 -33.38
N ARG A 321 31.72 -13.16 -33.57
CA ARG A 321 32.14 -14.10 -32.50
C ARG A 321 33.29 -13.53 -31.66
N VAL A 322 33.10 -13.38 -30.34
CA VAL A 322 34.18 -13.41 -29.34
C VAL A 322 33.71 -14.21 -28.10
N SER A 323 34.67 -14.72 -27.31
CA SER A 323 34.49 -15.72 -26.24
C SER A 323 33.72 -15.24 -24.98
N PRO A 324 33.13 -16.17 -24.19
CA PRO A 324 32.25 -15.83 -23.07
C PRO A 324 33.00 -15.42 -21.79
N GLY A 325 32.52 -14.38 -21.09
CA GLY A 325 33.27 -13.85 -19.94
C GLY A 325 32.57 -12.91 -18.94
N SER A 326 31.24 -12.71 -18.94
CA SER A 326 30.49 -12.11 -17.81
C SER A 326 28.97 -12.20 -18.00
N VAL A 327 28.22 -12.54 -16.94
CA VAL A 327 26.75 -12.53 -16.93
C VAL A 327 26.26 -11.39 -16.05
N ILE A 328 26.05 -10.21 -16.64
CA ILE A 328 25.46 -9.06 -15.94
C ILE A 328 23.94 -9.23 -15.90
N LYS A 329 23.42 -9.65 -14.73
CA LYS A 329 21.97 -9.69 -14.49
C LYS A 329 21.43 -8.29 -14.23
N TRP A 330 20.82 -7.68 -15.25
CA TRP A 330 19.94 -6.53 -15.05
C TRP A 330 18.72 -6.96 -14.20
N SER A 331 18.35 -6.16 -13.21
CA SER A 331 17.24 -6.46 -12.31
C SER A 331 16.33 -5.25 -12.15
N ASN A 332 15.25 -5.21 -12.93
CA ASN A 332 14.28 -4.14 -12.90
C ASN A 332 13.49 -4.14 -11.57
N ARG A 333 13.81 -3.20 -10.68
CA ARG A 333 12.96 -2.86 -9.53
C ARG A 333 13.16 -1.40 -9.07
N ALA A 334 12.69 -0.46 -9.87
CA ALA A 334 12.41 0.88 -9.34
C ALA A 334 11.32 0.78 -8.25
N ARG A 335 11.60 1.33 -7.06
CA ARG A 335 10.60 1.54 -6.00
C ARG A 335 10.76 2.96 -5.49
N TRP A 336 9.87 3.84 -5.95
CA TRP A 336 9.85 5.23 -5.54
C TRP A 336 9.61 5.39 -4.03
N LYS A 337 10.35 6.31 -3.41
CA LYS A 337 10.02 6.97 -2.15
C LYS A 337 10.33 8.46 -2.31
N SER A 338 9.35 9.32 -2.02
CA SER A 338 9.57 10.76 -1.98
C SER A 338 9.92 11.18 -0.56
N SER A 339 11.10 11.80 -0.40
CA SER A 339 11.55 12.47 0.81
C SER A 339 12.48 13.59 0.39
N GLY A 340 11.98 14.83 0.35
CA GLY A 340 12.73 15.96 -0.17
C GLY A 340 13.76 16.50 0.81
N MET A 341 14.92 16.91 0.31
CA MET A 341 15.77 17.88 0.99
C MET A 341 16.61 18.70 0.00
N GLU A 342 16.70 20.00 0.30
CA GLU A 342 17.74 20.98 -0.04
C GLU A 342 18.36 21.02 -1.46
N LYS A 343 18.18 22.18 -2.11
CA LYS A 343 18.91 22.58 -3.33
C LYS A 343 20.36 22.93 -3.00
N THR A 344 21.30 22.02 -3.21
CA THR A 344 22.74 22.36 -3.31
C THR A 344 23.15 22.50 -4.78
N SER A 345 23.56 23.70 -5.17
CA SER A 345 23.97 24.00 -6.54
C SER A 345 25.38 23.47 -6.82
N VAL A 346 25.49 22.33 -7.49
CA VAL A 346 26.78 21.78 -7.94
C VAL A 346 27.16 22.42 -9.29
N THR A 347 28.05 23.41 -9.25
CA THR A 347 28.70 23.94 -10.45
C THR A 347 29.85 23.01 -10.88
N PRO A 348 29.99 22.68 -12.19
CA PRO A 348 31.10 21.88 -12.67
C PRO A 348 32.40 22.70 -12.66
N ILE A 349 33.24 22.48 -11.65
CA ILE A 349 34.56 23.13 -11.56
C ILE A 349 35.51 22.47 -12.56
N TRP A 350 35.80 23.15 -13.65
CA TRP A 350 36.81 22.74 -14.64
C TRP A 350 38.25 22.93 -14.11
N THR A 351 38.73 22.01 -13.26
CA THR A 351 40.13 21.95 -12.81
C THR A 351 41.07 21.48 -13.93
N ARG A 352 41.42 22.41 -14.83
CA ARG A 352 42.39 22.22 -15.92
C ARG A 352 43.81 21.97 -15.38
N HIS A 353 44.12 20.73 -15.00
CA HIS A 353 45.49 20.32 -14.68
C HIS A 353 46.42 20.41 -15.90
N ARG A 354 47.72 20.57 -15.65
CA ARG A 354 48.68 21.16 -16.61
C ARG A 354 50.02 20.42 -16.60
N ALA A 355 50.48 20.05 -17.80
CA ALA A 355 51.81 19.48 -18.08
C ALA A 355 52.02 18.04 -17.49
N PRO A 356 53.12 17.32 -17.78
CA PRO A 356 54.42 17.78 -18.28
C PRO A 356 54.47 18.04 -19.79
N ALA A 357 55.47 18.81 -20.23
CA ALA A 357 55.80 18.96 -21.64
C ALA A 357 56.80 17.88 -22.06
N HIS A 358 56.53 17.17 -23.15
CA HIS A 358 57.58 16.42 -23.84
C HIS A 358 58.60 17.42 -24.40
N ARG A 359 59.85 17.31 -23.95
CA ARG A 359 60.96 18.00 -24.61
C ARG A 359 61.29 17.21 -25.87
N SER A 360 61.07 17.78 -27.05
CA SER A 360 61.78 17.33 -28.23
C SER A 360 63.28 17.43 -27.95
N ARG A 361 63.92 16.28 -27.82
CA ARG A 361 65.35 16.16 -28.09
C ARG A 361 65.46 15.87 -29.58
N ASP A 362 65.40 16.93 -30.37
CA ASP A 362 65.83 16.89 -31.76
C ASP A 362 67.33 16.60 -31.77
N LEU A 363 67.67 15.31 -31.72
CA LEU A 363 69.01 14.82 -31.98
C LEU A 363 69.24 14.97 -33.48
N ASP A 364 69.88 16.07 -33.83
CA ASP A 364 70.13 16.52 -35.19
C ASP A 364 70.64 15.37 -36.08
N LEU A 365 69.74 14.81 -36.90
CA LEU A 365 70.09 13.89 -37.97
C LEU A 365 71.12 14.53 -38.91
N SER A 366 71.05 15.86 -39.05
CA SER A 366 72.06 16.72 -39.67
C SER A 366 73.48 16.47 -39.15
N PHE A 367 73.66 16.30 -37.84
CA PHE A 367 74.98 16.16 -37.20
C PHE A 367 75.52 14.73 -37.36
N LEU A 368 74.67 13.71 -37.21
CA LEU A 368 75.04 12.31 -37.48
C LEU A 368 75.40 12.09 -38.96
N VAL A 369 74.62 12.67 -39.89
CA VAL A 369 74.93 12.66 -41.33
C VAL A 369 76.20 13.45 -41.63
N ALA A 370 76.43 14.60 -41.00
CA ALA A 370 77.67 15.37 -41.18
C ALA A 370 78.92 14.57 -40.71
N VAL A 371 78.84 13.89 -39.57
CA VAL A 371 79.93 13.02 -39.07
C VAL A 371 80.16 11.82 -40.00
N ALA A 372 79.10 11.15 -40.46
CA ALA A 372 79.21 10.05 -41.42
C ALA A 372 79.85 10.49 -42.75
N ILE A 373 79.44 11.65 -43.28
CA ILE A 373 80.03 12.25 -44.48
C ILE A 373 81.50 12.64 -44.24
N ALA A 374 81.86 13.20 -43.09
CA ALA A 374 83.23 13.55 -42.76
C ALA A 374 84.15 12.31 -42.73
N VAL A 375 83.72 11.23 -42.06
CA VAL A 375 84.44 9.95 -42.02
C VAL A 375 84.61 9.35 -43.42
N ALA A 376 83.55 9.35 -44.24
CA ALA A 376 83.62 8.88 -45.63
C ALA A 376 84.58 9.73 -46.49
N ARG A 377 84.58 11.05 -46.30
CA ARG A 377 85.41 12.01 -47.07
C ARG A 377 86.89 11.95 -46.69
N CYS A 378 87.22 11.58 -45.45
CA CYS A 378 88.57 11.18 -45.05
C CYS A 378 89.00 9.86 -45.73
N ARG A 379 88.14 8.84 -45.70
CA ARG A 379 88.42 7.52 -46.32
C ARG A 379 88.71 7.62 -47.83
N LEU A 380 88.06 8.54 -48.52
CA LEU A 380 88.23 8.79 -49.97
C LEU A 380 89.44 9.66 -50.36
N ARG A 381 90.17 10.26 -49.41
CA ARG A 381 91.33 11.12 -49.70
C ARG A 381 92.69 10.41 -49.55
N CYS A 382 92.71 9.17 -49.04
CA CYS A 382 93.94 8.41 -48.77
C CYS A 382 94.00 7.06 -49.49
N SER A 383 93.72 7.04 -50.81
CA SER A 383 93.80 5.84 -51.66
C SER A 383 94.29 6.17 -53.07
N SER A 384 95.61 6.32 -53.23
CA SER A 384 96.28 6.27 -54.53
C SER A 384 96.91 4.89 -54.71
N PRO A 385 96.68 4.15 -55.82
CA PRO A 385 97.21 2.81 -55.99
C PRO A 385 98.67 2.81 -56.45
N SER A 386 99.52 2.06 -55.76
CA SER A 386 100.82 1.58 -56.23
C SER A 386 100.85 0.04 -56.16
N PRO A 387 101.61 -0.65 -57.02
CA PRO A 387 101.53 -2.11 -57.15
C PRO A 387 102.14 -2.85 -55.96
N SER A 388 101.72 -4.11 -55.80
CA SER A 388 102.08 -5.01 -54.70
C SER A 388 103.57 -5.41 -54.69
N PRO A 389 104.03 -5.93 -53.54
CA PRO A 389 104.21 -7.40 -53.50
C PRO A 389 103.60 -8.07 -52.25
N SER A 390 103.17 -9.33 -52.42
CA SER A 390 102.89 -10.37 -51.39
C SER A 390 102.05 -10.00 -50.16
N PRO A 391 100.91 -10.68 -49.89
CA PRO A 391 100.08 -10.39 -48.72
C PRO A 391 100.83 -10.69 -47.42
N SER A 392 100.93 -9.69 -46.55
CA SER A 392 101.44 -9.85 -45.19
C SER A 392 100.34 -10.38 -44.27
N LEU A 393 100.71 -10.92 -43.10
CA LEU A 393 99.75 -11.37 -42.07
C LEU A 393 98.79 -10.23 -41.63
N ILE A 394 99.25 -8.98 -41.76
CA ILE A 394 98.55 -7.75 -41.38
C ILE A 394 97.31 -7.52 -42.27
N ASP A 395 97.42 -7.78 -43.57
CA ASP A 395 96.32 -7.57 -44.52
C ASP A 395 95.19 -8.60 -44.32
N PHE A 396 95.54 -9.82 -43.93
CA PHE A 396 94.56 -10.86 -43.60
C PHE A 396 93.81 -10.55 -42.30
N SER A 397 94.51 -10.05 -41.27
CA SER A 397 93.87 -9.54 -40.04
C SER A 397 92.93 -8.38 -40.36
N ARG A 398 93.38 -7.42 -41.18
CA ARG A 398 92.60 -6.24 -41.59
C ARG A 398 91.33 -6.62 -42.34
N TRP A 399 91.38 -7.64 -43.19
CA TRP A 399 90.20 -8.19 -43.87
C TRP A 399 89.21 -8.80 -42.87
N SER A 400 89.69 -9.66 -41.95
CA SER A 400 88.86 -10.29 -40.92
C SER A 400 88.19 -9.27 -39.99
N ASP A 401 88.88 -8.19 -39.62
CA ASP A 401 88.30 -7.10 -38.84
C ASP A 401 87.25 -6.30 -39.63
N THR A 402 87.43 -6.08 -40.94
CA THR A 402 86.38 -5.47 -41.76
C THR A 402 85.14 -6.36 -41.90
N GLU A 403 85.31 -7.68 -42.00
CA GLU A 403 84.21 -8.65 -42.09
C GLU A 403 83.45 -8.76 -40.75
N ARG A 404 84.17 -8.77 -39.61
CA ARG A 404 83.57 -8.67 -38.27
C ARG A 404 82.77 -7.38 -38.12
N LEU A 405 83.33 -6.22 -38.49
CA LEU A 405 82.64 -4.93 -38.44
C LEU A 405 81.40 -4.91 -39.35
N GLN A 406 81.48 -5.46 -40.56
CA GLN A 406 80.33 -5.60 -41.45
C GLN A 406 79.21 -6.42 -40.77
N SER A 407 79.54 -7.61 -40.24
CA SER A 407 78.55 -8.47 -39.56
C SER A 407 77.91 -7.81 -38.33
N LEU A 408 78.62 -6.90 -37.65
CA LEU A 408 78.09 -6.11 -36.55
C LEU A 408 77.15 -5.00 -37.06
N THR A 409 77.52 -4.30 -38.14
CA THR A 409 76.64 -3.29 -38.75
C THR A 409 75.38 -3.90 -39.37
N GLU A 410 75.46 -5.10 -39.94
CA GLU A 410 74.29 -5.82 -40.47
C GLU A 410 73.34 -6.25 -39.36
N LYS A 411 73.86 -6.78 -38.24
CA LYS A 411 73.05 -7.07 -37.03
C LYS A 411 72.44 -5.80 -36.42
N GLN A 412 73.18 -4.70 -36.39
CA GLN A 412 72.63 -3.40 -35.96
C GLN A 412 71.51 -2.92 -36.88
N ALA A 413 71.69 -3.03 -38.21
CA ALA A 413 70.66 -2.67 -39.19
C ALA A 413 69.41 -3.56 -39.07
N GLN A 414 69.57 -4.87 -38.87
CA GLN A 414 68.47 -5.80 -38.61
C GLN A 414 67.72 -5.41 -37.32
N ASN A 415 68.42 -5.23 -36.20
CA ASN A 415 67.80 -4.82 -34.93
C ASN A 415 67.07 -3.47 -35.06
N ILE A 416 67.59 -2.53 -35.85
CA ILE A 416 66.92 -1.24 -36.14
C ILE A 416 65.65 -1.47 -36.98
N ALA A 417 65.68 -2.35 -37.98
CA ALA A 417 64.51 -2.68 -38.79
C ALA A 417 63.41 -3.40 -37.98
N GLU A 418 63.78 -4.35 -37.12
CA GLU A 418 62.86 -5.05 -36.21
C GLU A 418 62.21 -4.09 -35.21
N ASN A 419 63.01 -3.22 -34.58
CA ASN A 419 62.50 -2.16 -33.71
C ASN A 419 61.56 -1.19 -34.46
N ALA A 420 61.86 -0.84 -35.72
CA ALA A 420 61.01 0.03 -36.53
C ALA A 420 59.68 -0.62 -36.95
N LEU A 421 59.62 -1.95 -37.03
CA LEU A 421 58.35 -2.69 -37.19
C LEU A 421 57.56 -2.73 -35.87
N TYR A 422 58.24 -2.97 -34.74
CA TYR A 422 57.60 -2.98 -33.42
C TYR A 422 57.01 -1.62 -33.04
N VAL A 423 57.71 -0.51 -33.34
CA VAL A 423 57.17 0.85 -33.17
C VAL A 423 55.88 1.03 -33.97
N LYS A 424 55.82 0.57 -35.22
CA LYS A 424 54.59 0.63 -36.04
C LYS A 424 53.47 -0.25 -35.50
N GLU A 425 53.78 -1.39 -34.89
CA GLU A 425 52.75 -2.22 -34.22
C GLU A 425 52.15 -1.47 -33.02
N LEU A 426 52.99 -0.77 -32.23
CA LEU A 426 52.55 0.09 -31.13
C LEU A 426 51.72 1.29 -31.63
N GLU A 427 52.16 1.99 -32.69
CA GLU A 427 51.41 3.11 -33.31
C GLU A 427 50.02 2.66 -33.80
N ASN A 428 49.93 1.50 -34.47
CA ASN A 428 48.64 0.95 -34.90
C ASN A 428 47.76 0.55 -33.72
N ARG A 429 48.35 -0.02 -32.65
CA ARG A 429 47.63 -0.37 -31.43
C ARG A 429 47.11 0.88 -30.69
N GLU A 430 47.89 1.95 -30.65
CA GLU A 430 47.50 3.25 -30.09
C GLU A 430 46.31 3.84 -30.87
N MET A 431 46.39 3.87 -32.20
CA MET A 431 45.28 4.32 -33.05
C MET A 431 43.98 3.53 -32.83
N MET A 432 44.05 2.19 -32.73
CA MET A 432 42.89 1.36 -32.41
C MET A 432 42.33 1.63 -31.01
N LEU A 433 43.19 1.88 -30.02
CA LEU A 433 42.75 2.22 -28.66
C LEU A 433 42.10 3.60 -28.59
N ILE A 434 42.58 4.58 -29.38
CA ILE A 434 41.95 5.89 -29.50
C ILE A 434 40.53 5.75 -30.09
N GLN A 435 40.38 5.02 -31.19
CA GLN A 435 39.07 4.79 -31.82
C GLN A 435 38.07 4.11 -30.88
N ASN A 436 38.50 3.06 -30.16
CA ASN A 436 37.66 2.39 -29.17
C ASN A 436 37.25 3.32 -28.01
N VAL A 437 38.12 4.25 -27.59
CA VAL A 437 37.80 5.25 -26.57
C VAL A 437 36.83 6.32 -27.10
N GLU A 438 36.98 6.74 -28.36
CA GLU A 438 36.05 7.67 -29.01
C GLU A 438 34.65 7.06 -29.18
N GLU A 439 34.55 5.78 -29.54
CA GLU A 439 33.28 5.03 -29.62
C GLU A 439 32.59 4.93 -28.25
N LEU A 440 33.31 4.50 -27.22
CA LEU A 440 32.79 4.45 -25.83
C LEU A 440 32.37 5.83 -25.31
N LEU A 441 33.06 6.90 -25.70
CA LEU A 441 32.70 8.29 -25.35
C LEU A 441 31.49 8.83 -26.12
N LEU A 442 31.02 8.14 -27.17
CA LEU A 442 29.74 8.40 -27.83
C LEU A 442 28.62 7.59 -27.17
N GLU A 443 28.84 6.29 -26.90
CA GLU A 443 27.89 5.42 -26.18
C GLU A 443 27.54 6.02 -24.80
N ILE A 444 28.53 6.48 -24.03
CA ILE A 444 28.32 7.15 -22.75
C ILE A 444 27.37 8.35 -22.90
N LYS A 445 27.58 9.23 -23.89
CA LYS A 445 26.72 10.42 -24.10
C LYS A 445 25.30 10.05 -24.50
N GLU A 446 25.13 9.04 -25.34
CA GLU A 446 23.79 8.55 -25.72
C GLU A 446 23.05 8.04 -24.47
N THR A 447 23.72 7.30 -23.57
CA THR A 447 23.12 6.88 -22.29
C THR A 447 22.88 8.04 -21.32
N GLU A 448 23.70 9.08 -21.31
CA GLU A 448 23.47 10.31 -20.52
C GLU A 448 22.22 11.07 -21.04
N GLU A 449 22.03 11.16 -22.35
CA GLU A 449 20.83 11.74 -22.97
C GLU A 449 19.58 10.88 -22.75
N GLU A 450 19.71 9.55 -22.73
CA GLU A 450 18.63 8.65 -22.30
C GLU A 450 18.23 8.92 -20.85
N VAL A 451 19.20 8.95 -19.92
CA VAL A 451 18.95 9.20 -18.49
C VAL A 451 18.29 10.57 -18.29
N ALA A 452 18.67 11.60 -19.05
CA ALA A 452 18.02 12.91 -19.03
C ALA A 452 16.54 12.83 -19.47
N ARG A 453 16.23 12.15 -20.59
CA ARG A 453 14.85 11.95 -21.08
C ARG A 453 13.99 11.15 -20.10
N TRP A 454 14.54 10.09 -19.50
CA TRP A 454 13.86 9.31 -18.47
C TRP A 454 13.59 10.17 -17.23
N TRP A 455 14.49 11.08 -16.86
CA TRP A 455 14.32 11.95 -15.69
C TRP A 455 13.27 13.04 -15.93
N GLU A 456 13.24 13.69 -17.10
CA GLU A 456 12.17 14.63 -17.47
C GLU A 456 10.79 13.95 -17.47
N THR A 457 10.71 12.72 -18.00
CA THR A 457 9.47 11.91 -17.98
C THR A 457 9.02 11.63 -16.54
N CYS A 458 9.97 11.27 -15.66
CA CYS A 458 9.72 11.03 -14.24
C CYS A 458 9.24 12.29 -13.50
N GLU A 459 9.76 13.48 -13.82
CA GLU A 459 9.34 14.75 -13.23
C GLU A 459 7.90 15.11 -13.65
N LEU A 460 7.56 14.93 -14.92
CA LEU A 460 6.20 15.11 -15.44
C LEU A 460 5.19 14.12 -14.83
N GLU A 461 5.59 12.85 -14.61
CA GLU A 461 4.76 11.89 -13.88
C GLU A 461 4.49 12.34 -12.43
N VAL A 462 5.52 12.84 -11.72
CA VAL A 462 5.40 13.36 -10.35
C VAL A 462 4.44 14.55 -10.28
N ASP A 463 4.57 15.54 -11.16
CA ASP A 463 3.69 16.71 -11.18
C ASP A 463 2.25 16.34 -11.55
N SER A 464 2.06 15.37 -12.46
CA SER A 464 0.72 14.84 -12.76
C SER A 464 0.10 14.15 -11.52
N GLY A 465 0.87 13.35 -10.79
CA GLY A 465 0.45 12.68 -9.57
C GLY A 465 0.13 13.67 -8.44
N LYS A 466 0.92 14.74 -8.31
CA LYS A 466 0.69 15.83 -7.36
C LYS A 466 -0.63 16.55 -7.63
N ASN A 467 -0.92 16.90 -8.89
CA ASN A 467 -2.19 17.52 -9.26
C ASN A 467 -3.38 16.63 -8.90
N VAL A 468 -3.29 15.32 -9.14
CA VAL A 468 -4.33 14.34 -8.74
C VAL A 468 -4.48 14.25 -7.22
N VAL A 469 -3.40 14.36 -6.43
CA VAL A 469 -3.49 14.42 -4.96
C VAL A 469 -4.20 15.71 -4.52
N GLU A 470 -3.83 16.87 -5.06
CA GLU A 470 -4.48 18.14 -4.74
C GLU A 470 -5.98 18.16 -5.11
N GLU A 471 -6.39 17.49 -6.18
CA GLU A 471 -7.82 17.30 -6.50
C GLU A 471 -8.54 16.40 -5.50
N ARG A 472 -7.91 15.29 -5.09
CA ARG A 472 -8.47 14.39 -4.07
C ARG A 472 -8.61 15.08 -2.71
N ASP A 473 -7.67 15.93 -2.32
CA ASP A 473 -7.75 16.70 -1.07
C ASP A 473 -8.88 17.75 -1.09
N LYS A 474 -9.14 18.38 -2.25
CA LYS A 474 -10.33 19.25 -2.44
C LYS A 474 -11.63 18.45 -2.21
N VAL A 475 -11.73 17.25 -2.78
CA VAL A 475 -12.90 16.35 -2.58
C VAL A 475 -13.01 15.89 -1.12
N VAL A 476 -11.91 15.52 -0.46
CA VAL A 476 -11.88 15.14 0.97
C VAL A 476 -12.32 16.30 1.86
N SER A 477 -11.95 17.54 1.53
CA SER A 477 -12.40 18.74 2.25
C SER A 477 -13.93 18.92 2.15
N ILE A 478 -14.50 18.80 0.95
CA ILE A 478 -15.96 18.87 0.72
C ILE A 478 -16.68 17.74 1.49
N LEU A 479 -16.20 16.50 1.40
CA LEU A 479 -16.81 15.36 2.09
C LEU A 479 -16.75 15.50 3.63
N LYS A 480 -15.67 16.06 4.19
CA LYS A 480 -15.61 16.42 5.61
C LYS A 480 -16.64 17.49 5.98
N GLN A 481 -16.87 18.47 5.12
CA GLN A 481 -17.88 19.51 5.34
C GLN A 481 -19.31 18.93 5.34
N GLU A 482 -19.65 18.04 4.40
CA GLU A 482 -20.96 17.35 4.38
C GLU A 482 -21.13 16.38 5.56
N LEU A 483 -20.06 15.73 6.01
CA LEU A 483 -20.09 14.89 7.21
C LEU A 483 -20.43 15.69 8.47
N GLU A 484 -19.79 16.84 8.69
CA GLU A 484 -20.10 17.69 9.85
C GLU A 484 -21.49 18.36 9.74
N LYS A 485 -21.96 18.70 8.53
CA LYS A 485 -23.36 19.14 8.31
C LYS A 485 -24.39 18.07 8.69
N THR A 486 -24.19 16.83 8.23
CA THR A 486 -25.12 15.71 8.49
C THR A 486 -25.11 15.28 9.96
N LYS A 487 -23.94 15.30 10.60
CA LYS A 487 -23.75 15.12 12.04
C LYS A 487 -24.48 16.19 12.87
N ALA A 488 -24.33 17.47 12.54
CA ALA A 488 -25.07 18.55 13.21
C ALA A 488 -26.60 18.41 13.03
N ALA A 489 -27.07 17.96 11.86
CA ALA A 489 -28.48 17.69 11.63
C ALA A 489 -29.00 16.48 12.45
N LEU A 490 -28.15 15.48 12.70
CA LEU A 490 -28.44 14.34 13.57
C LEU A 490 -28.50 14.75 15.05
N ASP A 491 -27.62 15.63 15.52
CA ASP A 491 -27.67 16.15 16.89
C ASP A 491 -28.95 16.99 17.15
N ILE A 492 -29.41 17.74 16.14
CA ILE A 492 -30.69 18.46 16.17
C ILE A 492 -31.89 17.50 16.18
N SER A 493 -31.84 16.39 15.43
CA SER A 493 -32.93 15.40 15.44
C SER A 493 -32.96 14.58 16.73
N ASN A 494 -31.80 14.22 17.29
CA ASN A 494 -31.67 13.53 18.57
C ASN A 494 -32.15 14.37 19.76
N SER A 495 -31.81 15.67 19.81
CA SER A 495 -32.33 16.57 20.84
C SER A 495 -33.85 16.77 20.72
N LYS A 496 -34.38 16.88 19.50
CA LYS A 496 -35.84 16.89 19.24
C LYS A 496 -36.53 15.57 19.59
N LEU A 497 -35.83 14.44 19.52
CA LEU A 497 -36.33 13.12 19.92
C LEU A 497 -36.47 13.05 21.45
N LYS A 498 -35.45 13.45 22.21
CA LYS A 498 -35.49 13.50 23.68
C LYS A 498 -36.65 14.36 24.21
N LEU A 499 -36.86 15.54 23.63
CA LEU A 499 -38.00 16.41 23.97
C LEU A 499 -39.37 15.76 23.70
N LYS A 500 -39.47 14.83 22.74
CA LYS A 500 -40.68 14.02 22.51
C LYS A 500 -40.82 12.88 23.53
N GLU A 501 -39.74 12.26 23.95
CA GLU A 501 -39.74 11.22 25.00
C GLU A 501 -40.17 11.82 26.34
N GLU A 502 -39.63 12.99 26.70
CA GLU A 502 -40.02 13.76 27.89
C GLU A 502 -41.50 14.19 27.83
N LEU A 503 -41.97 14.68 26.69
CA LEU A 503 -43.38 15.04 26.49
C LEU A 503 -44.31 13.82 26.56
N ALA A 504 -43.90 12.65 26.03
CA ALA A 504 -44.66 11.42 26.13
C ALA A 504 -44.70 10.90 27.59
N ALA A 505 -43.60 10.97 28.33
CA ALA A 505 -43.55 10.63 29.75
C ALA A 505 -44.44 11.56 30.58
N ALA A 506 -44.41 12.87 30.31
CA ALA A 506 -45.30 13.84 30.96
C ALA A 506 -46.78 13.58 30.64
N ALA A 507 -47.12 13.23 29.39
CA ALA A 507 -48.49 12.87 29.00
C ALA A 507 -48.98 11.60 29.71
N MET A 508 -48.16 10.54 29.79
CA MET A 508 -48.49 9.32 30.54
C MET A 508 -48.65 9.60 32.04
N ALA A 509 -47.79 10.43 32.63
CA ALA A 509 -47.91 10.83 34.03
C ALA A 509 -49.21 11.63 34.30
N ALA A 510 -49.59 12.54 33.40
CA ALA A 510 -50.83 13.30 33.48
C ALA A 510 -52.08 12.40 33.32
N GLN A 511 -52.07 11.46 32.37
CA GLN A 511 -53.13 10.45 32.23
C GLN A 511 -53.27 9.63 33.51
N ALA A 512 -52.17 9.07 34.04
CA ALA A 512 -52.20 8.28 35.27
C ALA A 512 -52.62 9.11 36.51
N ALA A 513 -52.46 10.43 36.49
CA ALA A 513 -53.01 11.31 37.53
C ALA A 513 -54.54 11.52 37.36
N ALA A 514 -55.01 11.69 36.13
CA ALA A 514 -56.43 11.81 35.81
C ALA A 514 -57.21 10.52 36.14
N GLU A 515 -56.67 9.35 35.80
CA GLU A 515 -57.26 8.04 36.11
C GLU A 515 -57.41 7.82 37.62
N ARG A 516 -56.39 8.16 38.43
CA ARG A 516 -56.49 8.12 39.90
C ARG A 516 -57.54 9.10 40.43
N SER A 517 -57.68 10.27 39.82
CA SER A 517 -58.71 11.26 40.19
C SER A 517 -60.12 10.73 39.90
N LEU A 518 -60.31 10.05 38.75
CA LEU A 518 -61.57 9.40 38.37
C LEU A 518 -61.92 8.25 39.33
N GLN A 519 -60.97 7.36 39.62
CA GLN A 519 -61.15 6.28 40.61
C GLN A 519 -61.55 6.82 42.00
N LEU A 520 -60.98 7.95 42.43
CA LEU A 520 -61.36 8.64 43.66
C LEU A 520 -62.77 9.26 43.59
N ALA A 521 -63.21 9.73 42.42
CA ALA A 521 -64.58 10.18 42.20
C ALA A 521 -65.57 9.01 42.26
N ASP A 522 -65.28 7.89 41.60
CA ASP A 522 -66.12 6.70 41.56
C ASP A 522 -66.25 6.03 42.94
N SER A 523 -65.16 5.96 43.73
CA SER A 523 -65.20 5.46 45.11
C SER A 523 -66.01 6.38 46.04
N ARG A 524 -66.01 7.70 45.78
CA ARG A 524 -66.87 8.65 46.50
C ARG A 524 -68.33 8.53 46.06
N ALA A 525 -68.58 8.37 44.77
CA ALA A 525 -69.93 8.24 44.21
C ALA A 525 -70.61 6.97 44.73
N SER A 526 -69.96 5.81 44.64
CA SER A 526 -70.45 4.55 45.20
C SER A 526 -70.67 4.63 46.73
N GLY A 527 -69.73 5.24 47.46
CA GLY A 527 -69.88 5.50 48.90
C GLY A 527 -71.00 6.48 49.27
N LEU A 528 -71.46 7.33 48.35
CA LEU A 528 -72.67 8.15 48.50
C LEU A 528 -73.94 7.39 48.14
N HIS A 529 -73.94 6.57 47.09
CA HIS A 529 -75.09 5.73 46.72
C HIS A 529 -75.49 4.78 47.87
N GLY A 530 -74.53 4.09 48.48
CA GLY A 530 -74.83 3.22 49.64
C GLY A 530 -75.41 3.97 50.86
N ARG A 531 -75.12 5.27 51.03
CA ARG A 531 -75.76 6.12 52.05
C ARG A 531 -77.19 6.51 51.65
N ILE A 532 -77.43 6.77 50.37
CA ILE A 532 -78.76 7.07 49.83
C ILE A 532 -79.66 5.84 49.93
N GLU A 533 -79.13 4.65 49.62
CA GLU A 533 -79.82 3.37 49.79
C GLU A 533 -80.18 3.12 51.26
N GLU A 534 -79.24 3.27 52.19
CA GLU A 534 -79.50 3.11 53.63
C GLU A 534 -80.52 4.14 54.16
N LEU A 535 -80.42 5.41 53.75
CA LEU A 535 -81.42 6.43 54.10
C LEU A 535 -82.80 6.12 53.50
N THR A 536 -82.85 5.58 52.28
CA THR A 536 -84.11 5.15 51.63
C THR A 536 -84.72 3.96 52.38
N ARG A 537 -83.90 2.97 52.78
CA ARG A 537 -84.30 1.83 53.61
C ARG A 537 -84.85 2.29 54.96
N GLN A 538 -84.22 3.27 55.60
CA GLN A 538 -84.73 3.89 56.83
C GLN A 538 -86.05 4.65 56.60
N LEU A 539 -86.24 5.26 55.43
CA LEU A 539 -87.47 5.96 55.05
C LEU A 539 -88.63 4.98 54.77
N GLU A 540 -88.37 3.84 54.13
CA GLU A 540 -89.35 2.75 53.97
C GLU A 540 -89.69 2.08 55.31
N GLU A 541 -88.70 1.88 56.19
CA GLU A 541 -88.93 1.46 57.57
C GLU A 541 -89.77 2.49 58.35
N ALA A 542 -89.56 3.79 58.13
CA ALA A 542 -90.35 4.83 58.75
C ALA A 542 -91.77 4.89 58.19
N ASP A 543 -91.96 4.81 56.86
CA ASP A 543 -93.28 4.87 56.23
C ASP A 543 -94.09 3.58 56.44
N SER A 544 -93.45 2.42 56.63
CA SER A 544 -94.18 1.21 57.08
C SER A 544 -94.66 1.30 58.54
N LYS A 545 -93.87 1.93 59.42
CA LYS A 545 -94.25 2.28 60.81
C LYS A 545 -95.32 3.39 60.86
N GLU A 546 -95.28 4.33 59.91
CA GLU A 546 -96.28 5.38 59.70
C GLU A 546 -97.59 4.80 59.15
N ARG A 547 -97.54 3.92 58.13
CA ARG A 547 -98.71 3.22 57.56
C ARG A 547 -99.40 2.31 58.58
N THR A 548 -98.67 1.72 59.53
CA THR A 548 -99.29 0.99 60.67
C THR A 548 -99.97 1.93 61.66
N ARG A 549 -99.46 3.16 61.88
CA ARG A 549 -100.14 4.20 62.68
C ARG A 549 -101.36 4.81 61.96
N ARG A 550 -101.28 5.04 60.64
CA ARG A 550 -102.34 5.65 59.83
C ARG A 550 -103.60 4.77 59.67
N LYS A 551 -103.51 3.45 59.92
CA LYS A 551 -104.69 2.55 59.94
C LYS A 551 -105.76 2.90 61.00
N VAL A 552 -105.49 3.85 61.89
CA VAL A 552 -106.46 4.32 62.91
C VAL A 552 -107.19 5.61 62.50
N ARG A 553 -106.82 6.29 61.39
CA ARG A 553 -107.45 7.56 60.97
C ARG A 553 -107.63 7.71 59.46
N HIS A 554 -108.77 7.23 58.95
CA HIS A 554 -109.47 7.92 57.86
C HIS A 554 -110.19 9.16 58.45
N ILE A 555 -110.04 10.33 57.83
CA ILE A 555 -111.01 11.47 57.73
C ILE A 555 -110.31 12.72 57.13
N CYS A 556 -110.98 13.37 56.17
CA CYS A 556 -110.76 14.72 55.57
C CYS A 556 -109.42 15.13 54.89
N TRP A 557 -109.53 15.40 53.57
CA TRP A 557 -109.17 16.58 52.74
C TRP A 557 -108.44 17.83 53.35
N PRO A 558 -107.90 18.79 52.53
CA PRO A 558 -108.20 19.08 51.11
C PRO A 558 -106.99 19.23 50.15
N TRP A 559 -107.28 19.35 48.84
CA TRP A 559 -106.38 19.90 47.82
C TRP A 559 -106.42 21.44 47.81
N ILE A 560 -105.32 22.10 47.42
CA ILE A 560 -105.32 23.48 46.93
C ILE A 560 -104.57 23.53 45.60
N ALA A 561 -105.22 24.09 44.57
CA ALA A 561 -104.58 24.39 43.29
C ALA A 561 -104.09 25.85 43.28
N LEU A 562 -102.88 26.10 42.78
CA LEU A 562 -102.33 27.45 42.65
C LEU A 562 -101.73 27.65 41.25
N LYS A 563 -102.59 28.09 40.32
CA LYS A 563 -102.22 28.55 38.97
C LYS A 563 -102.23 30.08 38.98
N ALA A 564 -101.06 30.72 38.87
CA ALA A 564 -100.95 32.18 38.82
C ALA A 564 -99.83 32.65 37.87
N SER A 565 -100.19 33.50 36.89
CA SER A 565 -99.31 34.23 35.96
C SER A 565 -100.17 35.01 34.95
N PRO A 566 -99.70 36.12 34.36
CA PRO A 566 -98.76 37.17 34.84
C PRO A 566 -99.55 38.50 35.02
N PRO A 567 -99.05 39.77 34.88
CA PRO A 567 -98.31 40.33 33.73
C PRO A 567 -97.21 41.40 34.00
N ASN A 568 -96.41 41.69 32.96
CA ASN A 568 -95.74 42.95 32.53
C ASN A 568 -95.15 43.97 33.53
N GLY A 569 -93.90 44.43 33.30
CA GLY A 569 -93.32 45.60 34.01
C GLY A 569 -91.86 45.96 33.67
N THR A 570 -91.60 46.42 32.44
CA THR A 570 -90.34 47.00 31.92
C THR A 570 -89.30 47.59 32.92
N ASN A 571 -88.03 47.15 32.88
CA ASN A 571 -86.98 47.94 32.20
C ASN A 571 -85.59 47.29 32.06
N THR A 572 -84.81 47.87 31.15
CA THR A 572 -83.47 47.48 30.71
C THR A 572 -82.33 47.86 31.67
N ARG A 573 -81.35 46.95 31.85
CA ARG A 573 -79.93 47.20 31.47
C ARG A 573 -79.10 45.92 31.44
N ALA A 574 -78.15 45.83 30.50
CA ALA A 574 -77.30 44.66 30.34
C ALA A 574 -76.05 44.69 31.26
N ARG A 575 -75.61 43.51 31.72
CA ARG A 575 -74.19 43.22 31.98
C ARG A 575 -73.88 41.71 31.94
N ASN A 576 -73.40 41.29 30.78
CA ASN A 576 -72.47 40.19 30.50
C ASN A 576 -72.48 38.95 31.41
N PHE A 577 -72.97 37.83 30.87
CA PHE A 577 -72.53 36.51 31.33
C PHE A 577 -71.02 36.34 31.06
N LYS A 578 -70.25 35.92 32.07
CA LYS A 578 -68.95 35.25 31.86
C LYS A 578 -68.95 33.96 32.65
N TRP A 579 -69.03 32.83 31.94
CA TRP A 579 -68.75 31.52 32.54
C TRP A 579 -67.25 31.48 32.89
N MET A 580 -66.93 31.23 34.16
CA MET A 580 -65.55 31.03 34.59
C MET A 580 -65.19 29.55 34.46
N ILE A 581 -64.73 29.17 33.27
CA ILE A 581 -63.83 28.02 33.10
C ILE A 581 -62.45 28.48 33.62
N PRO A 582 -61.82 27.78 34.57
CA PRO A 582 -60.42 28.00 34.89
C PRO A 582 -59.55 27.45 33.75
N GLU A 583 -58.84 28.34 33.04
CA GLU A 583 -57.91 27.93 31.99
C GLU A 583 -56.66 27.27 32.61
N MET A 584 -56.27 26.10 32.08
CA MET A 584 -54.90 25.61 32.26
C MET A 584 -54.00 26.37 31.30
N GLN A 585 -53.15 27.26 31.80
CA GLN A 585 -52.25 28.05 30.97
C GLN A 585 -50.78 27.65 31.16
N ALA A 586 -50.10 27.54 30.02
CA ALA A 586 -48.78 26.96 29.82
C ALA A 586 -47.69 27.34 30.83
N LEU A 587 -46.91 26.34 31.24
CA LEU A 587 -45.48 26.52 31.49
C LEU A 587 -44.72 26.12 30.21
N LEU A 588 -44.30 27.13 29.45
CA LEU A 588 -43.29 27.03 28.40
C LEU A 588 -42.20 28.03 28.75
N HIS A 589 -41.11 27.55 29.33
CA HIS A 589 -39.85 28.28 29.50
C HIS A 589 -38.70 27.29 29.75
#